data_AF-A0A7C2LC91-F1
#
_entry.id   AF-A0A7C2LC91-F1
#
_cell.length_a   1.000
_cell.length_b   1.000
_cell.length_c   1.000
_cell.angle_alpha   90.00
_cell.angle_beta   90.00
_cell.angle_gamma   90.00
#
_symmetry.space_group_name_H-M   'P 1'
#
loop_
_entity.id
_entity.type
_entity.pdbx_description
1 polymer ?
#
loop_
_entity_poly.entity_id
_entity_poly.type
_entity_poly.pdbx_seq_one_letter_code
_entity_poly.pdbx_strand_id
1 'polypeptide(L)'
;MSGGLLKNLWRIVLLGALASVLLGGSQALATTFTLTHNGWTYSENISQQGLGDFKDTNGTDHMYQNWWWYRTNLDSAEKPLTKLVTITSGGANNVQLVFREDAGNLPNALLIRLDYTLNGVNANSAYVNVAWSIQHIYSPLPQPITVDFFAYSDFDLNDTPGGDTAFPPLPVDVHYEEGNTLVDVIASEFDLVGYDIDFYANLRDLLNDSAVYNVSNSAGGTGDMTNVFQWRKTLTLGETLSGSLTKVVTLSAPPGPVIPEPGTWALMLSGLAPVALRLRKKA
;
A
#
# COMPACT_ATOMS: atom_id res chain seq x y z
N MET A 1 54.27 25.97 45.16
CA MET A 1 53.86 25.07 44.05
C MET A 1 52.47 24.54 44.33
N SER A 2 51.68 24.28 43.29
CA SER A 2 50.33 23.68 43.32
C SER A 2 49.15 24.64 43.55
N GLY A 3 48.31 24.81 42.52
CA GLY A 3 47.01 25.50 42.62
C GLY A 3 46.40 25.91 41.28
N GLY A 4 47.22 26.14 40.24
CA GLY A 4 46.76 26.65 38.94
C GLY A 4 46.29 25.59 37.94
N LEU A 5 46.85 24.38 37.96
CA LEU A 5 46.56 23.34 36.95
C LEU A 5 45.15 22.74 37.09
N LEU A 6 44.62 22.61 38.30
CA LEU A 6 43.32 22.00 38.51
C LEU A 6 42.17 22.86 37.98
N LYS A 7 42.23 24.20 37.99
CA LYS A 7 41.11 25.05 37.54
C LYS A 7 40.85 25.03 36.02
N ASN A 8 41.83 24.62 35.22
CA ASN A 8 41.70 24.58 33.75
C ASN A 8 41.26 23.21 33.21
N LEU A 9 41.37 22.13 34.00
CA LEU A 9 40.98 20.78 33.59
C LEU A 9 39.45 20.64 33.38
N TRP A 10 38.64 21.26 34.23
CA TRP A 10 37.17 21.21 34.14
C TRP A 10 36.64 21.90 32.88
N ARG A 11 37.30 22.96 32.40
CA ARG A 11 36.92 23.68 31.17
C ARG A 11 37.19 22.84 29.92
N ILE A 12 38.25 22.03 29.91
CA ILE A 12 38.58 21.12 28.80
C ILE A 12 37.61 19.92 28.78
N VAL A 13 37.20 19.41 29.95
CA VAL A 13 36.20 18.34 30.06
C VAL A 13 34.81 18.81 29.61
N LEU A 14 34.40 20.04 29.95
CA LEU A 14 33.12 20.59 29.50
C LEU A 14 33.08 20.87 27.98
N LEU A 15 34.20 21.34 27.39
CA LEU A 15 34.32 21.53 25.94
C LEU A 15 34.35 20.19 25.18
N GLY A 16 34.97 19.14 25.75
CA GLY A 16 34.97 17.79 25.18
C GLY A 16 33.59 17.12 25.21
N ALA A 17 32.80 17.34 26.27
CA ALA A 17 31.43 16.83 26.39
C ALA A 17 30.42 17.56 25.49
N LEU A 18 30.63 18.86 25.22
CA LEU A 18 29.78 19.61 24.29
C LEU A 18 30.10 19.28 22.81
N ALA A 19 31.36 19.00 22.49
CA ALA A 19 31.79 18.63 21.13
C ALA A 19 31.34 17.22 20.71
N SER A 20 31.14 16.30 21.67
CA SER A 20 30.69 14.93 21.39
C SER A 20 29.19 14.81 21.11
N VAL A 21 28.38 15.81 21.49
CA VAL A 21 26.95 15.89 21.13
C VAL A 21 26.75 16.45 19.71
N LEU A 22 27.72 17.20 19.17
CA LEU A 22 27.62 17.86 17.86
C LEU A 22 28.14 17.03 16.67
N LEU A 23 28.81 15.90 16.89
CA LEU A 23 29.59 15.20 15.85
C LEU A 23 29.14 13.76 15.54
N GLY A 24 28.06 13.25 16.11
CA GLY A 24 27.77 11.80 16.06
C GLY A 24 26.40 11.33 15.57
N GLY A 25 25.42 12.21 15.38
CA GLY A 25 24.08 11.79 14.95
C GLY A 25 23.99 11.68 13.44
N SER A 26 24.27 10.50 12.86
CA SER A 26 23.74 10.21 11.53
C SER A 26 22.22 10.24 11.65
N GLN A 27 21.56 11.19 11.00
CA GLN A 27 20.09 11.23 10.95
C GLN A 27 19.63 9.94 10.27
N ALA A 28 18.98 9.04 11.01
CA ALA A 28 18.32 7.91 10.41
C ALA A 28 17.21 8.44 9.49
N LEU A 29 17.15 7.94 8.26
CA LEU A 29 16.04 8.25 7.37
C LEU A 29 14.75 7.74 8.01
N ALA A 30 13.68 8.53 7.92
CA ALA A 30 12.36 8.06 8.33
C ALA A 30 12.00 6.82 7.50
N THR A 31 11.64 5.74 8.20
CA THR A 31 11.25 4.46 7.60
C THR A 31 9.74 4.30 7.51
N THR A 32 8.98 5.34 7.86
CA THR A 32 7.52 5.34 7.85
C THR A 32 7.05 6.70 7.35
N PHE A 33 5.94 6.70 6.61
CA PHE A 33 5.21 7.92 6.31
C PHE A 33 3.72 7.75 6.61
N THR A 34 3.06 8.88 6.82
CA THR A 34 1.61 8.95 7.01
C THR A 34 1.08 10.11 6.19
N LEU A 35 0.04 9.84 5.42
CA LEU A 35 -0.72 10.79 4.63
C LEU A 35 -2.10 10.93 5.25
N THR A 36 -2.63 12.15 5.26
CA THR A 36 -3.98 12.44 5.76
C THR A 36 -4.70 13.37 4.80
N HIS A 37 -5.97 13.08 4.49
CA HIS A 37 -6.82 13.97 3.69
C HIS A 37 -8.30 13.75 3.99
N ASN A 38 -9.03 14.81 4.35
CA ASN A 38 -10.48 14.75 4.64
C ASN A 38 -10.89 13.63 5.61
N GLY A 39 -10.10 13.42 6.68
CA GLY A 39 -10.34 12.41 7.70
C GLY A 39 -9.81 11.01 7.40
N TRP A 40 -9.44 10.73 6.14
CA TRP A 40 -8.79 9.48 5.76
C TRP A 40 -7.30 9.51 6.08
N THR A 41 -6.74 8.33 6.39
CA THR A 41 -5.30 8.16 6.65
C THR A 41 -4.74 7.02 5.82
N TYR A 42 -3.54 7.22 5.26
CA TYR A 42 -2.77 6.18 4.58
C TYR A 42 -1.35 6.18 5.11
N SER A 43 -0.79 5.02 5.46
CA SER A 43 0.60 4.94 5.93
C SER A 43 1.27 3.66 5.48
N GLU A 44 2.60 3.71 5.38
CA GLU A 44 3.44 2.54 5.15
C GLU A 44 4.71 2.60 5.97
N ASN A 45 5.17 1.43 6.42
CA ASN A 45 6.49 1.21 6.98
C ASN A 45 7.43 0.59 5.93
N ILE A 46 8.24 1.46 5.34
CA ILE A 46 9.27 1.15 4.34
C ILE A 46 10.28 0.11 4.86
N SER A 47 10.62 0.13 6.16
CA SER A 47 11.57 -0.84 6.72
C SER A 47 11.00 -2.26 6.86
N GLN A 48 9.69 -2.41 6.73
CA GLN A 48 8.98 -3.68 6.84
C GLN A 48 8.27 -4.04 5.54
N GLN A 49 8.87 -3.70 4.40
CA GLN A 49 8.27 -3.96 3.08
C GLN A 49 6.83 -3.44 3.00
N GLY A 50 6.59 -2.21 3.47
CA GLY A 50 5.33 -1.52 3.29
C GLY A 50 4.12 -2.13 4.02
N LEU A 51 4.35 -2.77 5.17
CA LEU A 51 3.26 -2.93 6.15
C LEU A 51 2.62 -1.57 6.38
N GLY A 52 1.31 -1.48 6.26
CA GLY A 52 0.66 -0.19 6.15
C GLY A 52 -0.82 -0.26 6.43
N ASP A 53 -1.39 0.93 6.56
CA ASP A 53 -2.77 1.14 6.94
C ASP A 53 -3.45 1.98 5.86
N PHE A 54 -4.71 1.70 5.55
CA PHE A 54 -5.60 2.58 4.79
C PHE A 54 -6.91 2.76 5.56
N LYS A 55 -6.89 3.75 6.47
CA LYS A 55 -7.95 3.96 7.45
C LYS A 55 -9.02 4.92 6.97
N ASP A 56 -10.27 4.52 7.19
CA ASP A 56 -11.45 5.34 6.97
C ASP A 56 -11.59 6.49 7.98
N THR A 57 -12.64 7.29 7.81
CA THR A 57 -12.91 8.43 8.69
C THR A 57 -13.31 8.05 10.13
N ASN A 58 -13.62 6.78 10.38
CA ASN A 58 -13.90 6.23 11.71
C ASN A 58 -12.68 5.55 12.34
N GLY A 59 -11.58 5.41 11.59
CA GLY A 59 -10.34 4.76 12.01
C GLY A 59 -10.31 3.25 11.75
N THR A 60 -11.28 2.69 11.03
CA THR A 60 -11.26 1.30 10.59
C THR A 60 -10.24 1.14 9.48
N ASP A 61 -9.39 0.12 9.58
CA ASP A 61 -8.39 -0.20 8.56
C ASP A 61 -8.96 -1.09 7.46
N HIS A 62 -8.38 -0.99 6.28
CA HIS A 62 -8.74 -1.79 5.12
C HIS A 62 -7.53 -2.40 4.41
N MET A 63 -6.29 -2.08 4.81
CA MET A 63 -5.08 -2.57 4.16
C MET A 63 -4.15 -3.20 5.18
N TYR A 64 -3.45 -4.25 4.79
CA TYR A 64 -2.40 -4.87 5.60
C TYR A 64 -1.00 -4.54 5.07
N GLN A 65 -0.82 -4.61 3.74
CA GLN A 65 0.47 -4.41 3.11
C GLN A 65 0.35 -3.82 1.69
N ASN A 66 1.25 -2.90 1.36
CA ASN A 66 1.50 -2.45 -0.01
C ASN A 66 3.00 -2.38 -0.26
N TRP A 67 3.52 -3.07 -1.27
CA TRP A 67 4.95 -2.96 -1.55
C TRP A 67 5.34 -3.25 -2.99
N TRP A 68 6.62 -3.03 -3.28
CA TRP A 68 7.17 -3.03 -4.62
C TRP A 68 8.40 -3.93 -4.71
N TRP A 69 8.42 -4.75 -5.75
CA TRP A 69 9.55 -5.58 -6.14
C TRP A 69 9.99 -5.21 -7.54
N TYR A 70 11.22 -5.57 -7.87
CA TYR A 70 11.72 -5.46 -9.22
C TYR A 70 12.67 -6.62 -9.52
N ARG A 71 12.84 -6.89 -10.81
CA ARG A 71 13.87 -7.78 -11.33
C ARG A 71 14.41 -7.18 -12.60
N THR A 72 15.70 -7.40 -12.88
CA THR A 72 16.27 -7.11 -14.19
C THR A 72 16.66 -8.39 -14.92
N ASN A 73 16.91 -8.32 -16.24
CA ASN A 73 17.47 -9.45 -17.00
C ASN A 73 18.87 -9.89 -16.55
N LEU A 74 19.48 -9.20 -15.58
CA LEU A 74 20.78 -9.53 -14.96
C LEU A 74 20.62 -10.20 -13.60
N ASP A 75 19.39 -10.31 -13.10
CA ASP A 75 19.06 -10.91 -11.80
C ASP A 75 18.53 -12.33 -11.98
N SER A 76 18.68 -13.16 -10.95
CA SER A 76 18.16 -14.54 -10.92
C SER A 76 16.79 -14.67 -10.22
N ALA A 77 16.30 -13.60 -9.58
CA ALA A 77 15.06 -13.56 -8.83
C ALA A 77 14.60 -12.10 -8.64
N GLU A 78 13.35 -11.92 -8.20
CA GLU A 78 12.82 -10.64 -7.75
C GLU A 78 13.50 -10.15 -6.47
N LYS A 79 13.54 -8.83 -6.28
CA LYS A 79 14.08 -8.18 -5.08
C LYS A 79 13.11 -7.09 -4.62
N PRO A 80 12.83 -6.98 -3.31
CA PRO A 80 12.09 -5.85 -2.79
C PRO A 80 12.90 -4.57 -2.97
N LEU A 81 12.23 -3.42 -3.09
CA LEU A 81 12.90 -2.13 -2.94
C LEU A 81 13.48 -2.02 -1.53
N THR A 82 14.77 -1.72 -1.40
CA THR A 82 15.46 -1.68 -0.10
C THR A 82 16.43 -0.52 0.04
N LYS A 83 16.89 0.07 -1.07
CA LYS A 83 17.91 1.12 -1.08
C LYS A 83 17.27 2.51 -1.12
N LEU A 84 16.49 2.83 -0.10
CA LEU A 84 15.87 4.15 0.06
C LEU A 84 16.97 5.23 0.18
N VAL A 85 16.88 6.24 -0.68
CA VAL A 85 17.78 7.39 -0.72
C VAL A 85 17.14 8.60 -0.03
N THR A 86 15.86 8.85 -0.29
CA THR A 86 15.17 10.02 0.25
C THR A 86 13.67 9.75 0.39
N ILE A 87 13.10 10.33 1.45
CA ILE A 87 11.66 10.48 1.66
C ILE A 87 11.37 11.97 1.76
N THR A 88 10.52 12.49 0.89
CA THR A 88 10.21 13.92 0.82
C THR A 88 8.71 14.12 0.92
N SER A 89 8.23 14.75 1.98
CA SER A 89 6.81 15.15 2.07
C SER A 89 6.54 16.33 1.13
N GLY A 90 5.51 16.20 0.29
CA GLY A 90 4.96 17.29 -0.52
C GLY A 90 3.82 18.05 0.18
N GLY A 91 3.49 17.66 1.41
CA GLY A 91 2.34 18.14 2.17
C GLY A 91 1.75 17.04 3.05
N ALA A 92 0.58 17.30 3.64
CA ALA A 92 -0.08 16.34 4.52
C ALA A 92 -0.60 15.10 3.76
N ASN A 93 -0.85 15.20 2.46
CA ASN A 93 -1.46 14.13 1.67
C ASN A 93 -0.57 13.62 0.54
N ASN A 94 0.71 14.00 0.48
CA ASN A 94 1.65 13.54 -0.54
C ASN A 94 3.04 13.27 0.03
N VAL A 95 3.68 12.21 -0.47
CA VAL A 95 5.08 11.89 -0.22
C VAL A 95 5.74 11.32 -1.47
N GLN A 96 7.01 11.67 -1.68
CA GLN A 96 7.87 11.06 -2.69
C GLN A 96 8.92 10.19 -1.99
N LEU A 97 9.05 8.95 -2.46
CA LEU A 97 10.13 8.04 -2.12
C LEU A 97 11.08 7.91 -3.32
N VAL A 98 12.38 7.93 -3.06
CA VAL A 98 13.41 7.75 -4.08
C VAL A 98 14.34 6.62 -3.67
N PHE A 99 14.50 5.62 -4.53
CA PHE A 99 15.39 4.48 -4.34
C PHE A 99 16.48 4.46 -5.41
N ARG A 100 17.63 3.90 -5.06
CA ARG A 100 18.72 3.61 -6.01
C ARG A 100 19.07 2.14 -5.92
N GLU A 101 18.61 1.39 -6.90
CA GLU A 101 18.66 -0.07 -6.90
C GLU A 101 19.74 -0.59 -7.86
N ASP A 102 20.19 -1.82 -7.62
CA ASP A 102 21.20 -2.49 -8.44
C ASP A 102 20.54 -3.31 -9.56
N ALA A 103 21.23 -3.48 -10.68
CA ALA A 103 20.82 -4.41 -11.74
C ALA A 103 21.87 -5.53 -11.87
N GLY A 104 21.57 -6.73 -11.36
CA GLY A 104 22.59 -7.76 -11.16
C GLY A 104 23.75 -7.23 -10.30
N ASN A 105 24.96 -7.30 -10.84
CA ASN A 105 26.17 -6.77 -10.18
C ASN A 105 26.47 -5.30 -10.50
N LEU A 106 25.54 -4.56 -11.14
CA LEU A 106 25.71 -3.15 -11.48
C LEU A 106 25.16 -2.26 -10.36
N PRO A 107 26.01 -1.62 -9.54
CA PRO A 107 25.54 -0.87 -8.38
C PRO A 107 24.83 0.43 -8.77
N ASN A 108 23.71 0.72 -8.11
CA ASN A 108 22.90 1.93 -8.31
C ASN A 108 22.53 2.18 -9.78
N ALA A 109 22.21 1.10 -10.50
CA ALA A 109 21.91 1.17 -11.92
C ALA A 109 20.52 1.75 -12.23
N LEU A 110 19.59 1.65 -11.28
CA LEU A 110 18.21 2.10 -11.43
C LEU A 110 17.90 3.22 -10.45
N LEU A 111 17.28 4.30 -10.94
CA LEU A 111 16.65 5.32 -10.12
C LEU A 111 15.15 5.07 -10.13
N ILE A 112 14.59 4.71 -8.97
CA ILE A 112 13.16 4.40 -8.82
C ILE A 112 12.52 5.50 -7.98
N ARG A 113 11.40 6.05 -8.43
CA ARG A 113 10.62 7.05 -7.69
C ARG A 113 9.19 6.57 -7.53
N LEU A 114 8.65 6.74 -6.34
CA LEU A 114 7.26 6.48 -5.99
C LEU A 114 6.66 7.76 -5.40
N ASP A 115 5.65 8.31 -6.05
CA ASP A 115 4.96 9.53 -5.68
C ASP A 115 3.54 9.17 -5.23
N TYR A 116 3.35 9.14 -3.91
CA TYR A 116 2.08 8.80 -3.27
C TYR A 116 1.24 10.05 -3.05
N THR A 117 -0.04 9.99 -3.40
CA THR A 117 -1.01 11.05 -3.11
C THR A 117 -2.32 10.46 -2.60
N LEU A 118 -2.69 10.81 -1.37
CA LEU A 118 -3.98 10.46 -0.77
C LEU A 118 -5.03 11.52 -1.08
N ASN A 119 -6.21 11.07 -1.50
CA ASN A 119 -7.37 11.92 -1.74
C ASN A 119 -8.61 11.30 -1.08
N GLY A 120 -8.99 11.80 0.08
CA GLY A 120 -10.32 11.56 0.66
C GLY A 120 -11.39 12.33 -0.14
N VAL A 121 -12.23 11.63 -0.90
CA VAL A 121 -13.28 12.20 -1.75
C VAL A 121 -14.46 12.66 -0.89
N ASN A 122 -14.90 11.79 0.01
CA ASN A 122 -15.94 12.05 1.02
C ASN A 122 -15.75 11.06 2.19
N ALA A 123 -16.66 11.05 3.17
CA ALA A 123 -16.54 10.17 4.34
C ALA A 123 -16.56 8.66 4.01
N ASN A 124 -17.09 8.30 2.84
CA ASN A 124 -17.32 6.93 2.39
C ASN A 124 -16.43 6.54 1.21
N SER A 125 -15.53 7.40 0.75
CA SER A 125 -14.62 7.03 -0.35
C SER A 125 -13.35 7.86 -0.32
N ALA A 126 -12.24 7.17 -0.56
CA ALA A 126 -10.93 7.75 -0.76
C ALA A 126 -10.11 6.91 -1.73
N TYR A 127 -9.06 7.51 -2.27
CA TYR A 127 -8.07 6.75 -3.02
C TYR A 127 -6.65 7.24 -2.75
N VAL A 128 -5.70 6.32 -2.81
CA VAL A 128 -4.27 6.63 -2.92
C VAL A 128 -3.84 6.36 -4.35
N ASN A 129 -3.26 7.36 -5.00
CA ASN A 129 -2.59 7.19 -6.28
C ASN A 129 -1.08 7.15 -6.05
N VAL A 130 -0.43 6.15 -6.62
CA VAL A 130 1.02 5.99 -6.61
C VAL A 130 1.51 6.10 -8.05
N ALA A 131 1.99 7.29 -8.42
CA ALA A 131 2.72 7.45 -9.66
C ALA A 131 4.14 6.94 -9.46
N TRP A 132 4.67 6.20 -10.43
CA TRP A 132 5.98 5.58 -10.28
C TRP A 132 6.81 5.72 -11.56
N SER A 133 8.13 5.73 -11.40
CA SER A 133 9.08 5.76 -12.51
C SER A 133 10.37 5.02 -12.18
N ILE A 134 10.96 4.41 -13.20
CA ILE A 134 12.23 3.68 -13.15
C ILE A 134 13.10 4.18 -14.30
N GLN A 135 14.25 4.74 -13.98
CA GLN A 135 15.22 5.21 -14.96
C GLN A 135 16.50 4.39 -14.90
N HIS A 136 16.99 3.96 -16.06
CA HIS A 136 18.33 3.38 -16.15
C HIS A 136 19.38 4.51 -16.14
N ILE A 137 20.24 4.52 -15.12
CA ILE A 137 21.24 5.58 -14.87
C ILE A 137 22.69 5.08 -14.86
N TYR A 138 22.95 3.80 -15.16
CA TYR A 138 24.29 3.23 -15.13
C TYR A 138 25.12 3.55 -16.39
N SER A 139 25.84 4.66 -16.36
CA SER A 139 26.68 5.08 -17.48
C SER A 139 27.89 4.18 -17.83
N PRO A 140 28.56 3.48 -16.89
CA PRO A 140 29.79 2.75 -17.22
C PRO A 140 29.62 1.60 -18.22
N LEU A 141 28.40 1.08 -18.41
CA LEU A 141 28.06 0.07 -19.41
C LEU A 141 26.67 0.40 -19.98
N PRO A 142 26.56 1.05 -21.16
CA PRO A 142 25.27 1.47 -21.74
C PRO A 142 24.49 0.30 -22.38
N GLN A 143 24.58 -0.90 -21.80
CA GLN A 143 23.81 -2.04 -22.25
C GLN A 143 22.34 -1.88 -21.82
N PRO A 144 21.36 -2.18 -22.70
CA PRO A 144 19.95 -2.12 -22.31
C PRO A 144 19.66 -3.06 -21.13
N ILE A 145 18.81 -2.59 -20.21
CA ILE A 145 18.36 -3.36 -19.05
C ILE A 145 16.86 -3.59 -19.21
N THR A 146 16.44 -4.84 -19.29
CA THR A 146 15.01 -5.18 -19.16
C THR A 146 14.66 -5.20 -17.69
N VAL A 147 13.69 -4.38 -17.31
CA VAL A 147 13.14 -4.29 -15.96
C VAL A 147 11.76 -4.91 -15.95
N ASP A 148 11.54 -5.80 -15.00
CA ASP A 148 10.24 -6.23 -14.51
C ASP A 148 9.97 -5.50 -13.19
N PHE A 149 8.83 -4.84 -13.10
CA PHE A 149 8.42 -4.11 -11.91
C PHE A 149 7.10 -4.65 -11.39
N PHE A 150 7.00 -4.85 -10.08
CA PHE A 150 5.88 -5.52 -9.45
C PHE A 150 5.28 -4.65 -8.36
N ALA A 151 3.95 -4.59 -8.32
CA ALA A 151 3.21 -3.96 -7.24
C ALA A 151 2.34 -5.01 -6.54
N TYR A 152 2.57 -5.22 -5.25
CA TYR A 152 1.84 -6.15 -4.41
C TYR A 152 0.87 -5.38 -3.52
N SER A 153 -0.36 -5.89 -3.39
CA SER A 153 -1.31 -5.41 -2.39
C SER A 153 -1.92 -6.56 -1.59
N ASP A 154 -2.13 -6.28 -0.33
CA ASP A 154 -2.80 -7.13 0.64
C ASP A 154 -3.81 -6.27 1.42
N PHE A 155 -5.08 -6.64 1.33
CA PHE A 155 -6.18 -5.91 1.95
C PHE A 155 -6.87 -6.78 2.98
N ASP A 156 -6.79 -6.35 4.23
CA ASP A 156 -7.60 -6.85 5.33
C ASP A 156 -8.84 -5.95 5.43
N LEU A 157 -9.88 -6.23 4.65
CA LEU A 157 -11.04 -5.34 4.65
C LEU A 157 -11.69 -5.35 6.04
N ASN A 158 -12.02 -4.14 6.52
CA ASN A 158 -12.69 -3.92 7.79
C ASN A 158 -11.89 -4.45 9.00
N ASP A 159 -10.55 -4.40 8.93
CA ASP A 159 -9.62 -4.90 9.95
C ASP A 159 -9.74 -6.42 10.17
N THR A 160 -10.10 -7.15 9.10
CA THR A 160 -10.18 -8.62 9.12
C THR A 160 -9.37 -9.23 7.99
N PRO A 161 -8.50 -10.22 8.28
CA PRO A 161 -7.62 -10.84 7.28
C PRO A 161 -8.33 -11.95 6.48
N GLY A 162 -9.65 -11.91 6.35
CA GLY A 162 -10.32 -12.98 5.62
C GLY A 162 -11.82 -12.84 5.55
N GLY A 163 -12.39 -13.40 4.48
CA GLY A 163 -13.76 -13.10 4.07
C GLY A 163 -13.78 -12.21 2.84
N ASP A 164 -12.61 -11.67 2.45
CA ASP A 164 -12.41 -10.88 1.25
C ASP A 164 -12.63 -11.74 0.03
N THR A 165 -13.42 -11.23 -0.90
CA THR A 165 -13.53 -11.81 -2.24
C THR A 165 -12.78 -10.93 -3.21
N ALA A 166 -11.78 -11.49 -3.89
CA ALA A 166 -11.01 -10.78 -4.90
C ALA A 166 -11.25 -11.38 -6.29
N PHE A 167 -11.51 -10.53 -7.27
CA PHE A 167 -11.65 -10.94 -8.66
C PHE A 167 -11.21 -9.83 -9.62
N PRO A 168 -10.78 -10.16 -10.85
CA PRO A 168 -10.35 -9.17 -11.83
C PRO A 168 -11.51 -8.81 -12.78
N PRO A 169 -12.23 -7.69 -12.58
CA PRO A 169 -13.27 -7.28 -13.53
C PRO A 169 -12.68 -6.92 -14.91
N LEU A 170 -11.43 -6.44 -14.94
CA LEU A 170 -10.68 -6.08 -16.14
C LEU A 170 -9.20 -6.46 -15.96
N PRO A 171 -8.40 -6.56 -17.05
CA PRO A 171 -6.98 -6.90 -16.93
C PRO A 171 -6.09 -5.90 -16.18
N VAL A 172 -6.62 -4.71 -15.89
CA VAL A 172 -5.91 -3.62 -15.21
C VAL A 172 -6.50 -3.31 -13.84
N ASP A 173 -7.46 -4.12 -13.39
CA ASP A 173 -8.25 -3.84 -12.21
C ASP A 173 -8.45 -5.12 -11.41
N VAL A 174 -8.13 -5.06 -10.12
CA VAL A 174 -8.46 -6.11 -9.16
C VAL A 174 -9.44 -5.52 -8.16
N HIS A 175 -10.62 -6.12 -8.11
CA HIS A 175 -11.70 -5.75 -7.21
C HIS A 175 -11.69 -6.66 -5.99
N TYR A 176 -11.77 -6.06 -4.81
CA TYR A 176 -11.97 -6.71 -3.53
C TYR A 176 -13.32 -6.29 -2.95
N GLU A 177 -14.05 -7.24 -2.38
CA GLU A 177 -15.29 -6.96 -1.67
C GLU A 177 -15.37 -7.76 -0.36
N GLU A 178 -15.81 -7.08 0.70
CA GLU A 178 -16.24 -7.71 1.94
C GLU A 178 -17.44 -6.93 2.51
N GLY A 179 -18.61 -7.57 2.50
CA GLY A 179 -19.85 -6.96 2.94
C GLY A 179 -20.22 -5.72 2.11
N ASN A 180 -20.07 -4.54 2.70
CA ASN A 180 -20.36 -3.26 2.07
C ASN A 180 -19.09 -2.49 1.66
N THR A 181 -17.91 -3.00 2.00
CA THR A 181 -16.63 -2.37 1.70
C THR A 181 -16.10 -2.93 0.39
N LEU A 182 -15.75 -2.04 -0.53
CA LEU A 182 -15.18 -2.36 -1.82
C LEU A 182 -13.81 -1.72 -1.95
N VAL A 183 -12.87 -2.42 -2.55
CA VAL A 183 -11.58 -1.87 -2.94
C VAL A 183 -11.26 -2.19 -4.38
N ASP A 184 -10.93 -1.17 -5.18
CA ASP A 184 -10.41 -1.33 -6.53
C ASP A 184 -8.91 -1.03 -6.55
N VAL A 185 -8.12 -1.92 -7.15
CA VAL A 185 -6.69 -1.75 -7.37
C VAL A 185 -6.43 -1.64 -8.87
N ILE A 186 -6.21 -0.42 -9.33
CA ILE A 186 -6.21 -0.07 -10.76
C ILE A 186 -4.79 0.27 -11.22
N ALA A 187 -4.26 -0.55 -12.12
CA ALA A 187 -2.96 -0.40 -12.75
C ALA A 187 -3.01 0.44 -14.03
N SER A 188 -1.93 1.15 -14.35
CA SER A 188 -1.76 1.76 -15.67
C SER A 188 -1.50 0.69 -16.74
N GLU A 189 -2.14 0.82 -17.91
CA GLU A 189 -2.08 -0.13 -19.02
C GLU A 189 -0.72 -0.20 -19.74
N PHE A 190 0.03 0.90 -19.78
CA PHE A 190 1.25 0.98 -20.57
C PHE A 190 2.34 0.06 -20.00
N ASP A 191 2.95 -0.77 -20.86
CA ASP A 191 3.94 -1.80 -20.51
C ASP A 191 3.46 -2.84 -19.45
N LEU A 192 2.15 -2.91 -19.20
CA LEU A 192 1.58 -3.90 -18.30
C LEU A 192 1.65 -5.29 -18.92
N VAL A 193 2.22 -6.25 -18.18
CA VAL A 193 2.30 -7.66 -18.56
C VAL A 193 1.04 -8.41 -18.13
N GLY A 194 0.53 -8.08 -16.94
CA GLY A 194 -0.68 -8.68 -16.38
C GLY A 194 -0.72 -8.54 -14.86
N TYR A 195 -1.49 -9.43 -14.26
CA TYR A 195 -1.69 -9.52 -12.82
C TYR A 195 -1.73 -10.99 -12.37
N ASP A 196 -1.68 -11.23 -11.07
CA ASP A 196 -2.12 -12.48 -10.44
C ASP A 196 -2.85 -12.12 -9.15
N ILE A 197 -3.83 -12.95 -8.79
CA ILE A 197 -4.54 -12.91 -7.52
C ILE A 197 -4.42 -14.30 -6.88
N ASP A 198 -4.05 -14.38 -5.61
CA ASP A 198 -3.95 -15.63 -4.86
C ASP A 198 -4.07 -15.38 -3.35
N PHE A 199 -4.22 -16.46 -2.58
CA PHE A 199 -4.29 -16.40 -1.13
C PHE A 199 -2.99 -15.90 -0.52
N TYR A 200 -3.10 -15.10 0.53
CA TYR A 200 -1.96 -14.83 1.39
C TYR A 200 -1.40 -16.14 1.97
N ALA A 201 -0.09 -16.38 1.99
CA ALA A 201 1.02 -15.50 1.58
C ALA A 201 1.63 -15.84 0.20
N ASN A 202 0.93 -16.60 -0.65
CA ASN A 202 1.50 -17.26 -1.83
C ASN A 202 2.26 -16.31 -2.75
N LEU A 203 1.65 -15.20 -3.18
CA LEU A 203 2.30 -14.26 -4.11
C LEU A 203 3.50 -13.57 -3.47
N ARG A 204 3.43 -13.24 -2.17
CA ARG A 204 4.56 -12.63 -1.45
C ARG A 204 5.72 -13.60 -1.33
N ASP A 205 5.44 -14.88 -1.12
CA ASP A 205 6.47 -15.91 -1.03
C ASP A 205 7.14 -16.13 -2.40
N LEU A 206 6.38 -16.12 -3.50
CA LEU A 206 6.93 -16.15 -4.86
C LEU A 206 7.83 -14.94 -5.15
N LEU A 207 7.44 -13.73 -4.72
CA LEU A 207 8.24 -12.51 -4.90
C LEU A 207 9.51 -12.45 -4.04
N ASN A 208 9.59 -13.25 -2.97
CA ASN A 208 10.73 -13.28 -2.04
C ASN A 208 11.57 -14.56 -2.12
N ASP A 209 11.22 -15.48 -3.00
CA ASP A 209 11.98 -16.72 -3.17
C ASP A 209 13.27 -16.49 -3.99
N SER A 210 13.90 -17.58 -4.42
CA SER A 210 15.15 -17.54 -5.18
C SER A 210 14.97 -17.87 -6.66
N ALA A 211 13.73 -17.91 -7.12
CA ALA A 211 13.33 -18.21 -8.47
C ALA A 211 12.79 -16.95 -9.17
N VAL A 212 12.61 -17.06 -10.48
CA VAL A 212 11.99 -16.03 -11.31
C VAL A 212 10.49 -16.22 -11.28
N TYR A 213 9.76 -15.22 -10.82
CA TYR A 213 8.31 -15.17 -10.92
C TYR A 213 7.84 -14.30 -12.12
N ASN A 214 6.74 -14.71 -12.76
CA ASN A 214 6.04 -13.90 -13.75
C ASN A 214 4.55 -14.12 -13.56
N VAL A 215 3.78 -13.05 -13.64
CA VAL A 215 2.33 -13.12 -13.55
C VAL A 215 1.74 -13.95 -14.68
N SER A 216 0.63 -14.62 -14.39
CA SER A 216 -0.04 -15.57 -15.26
C SER A 216 -1.50 -15.20 -15.57
N ASN A 217 -2.02 -14.10 -15.01
CA ASN A 217 -3.42 -13.71 -15.01
C ASN A 217 -4.30 -14.71 -14.23
N SER A 218 -3.81 -15.14 -13.06
CA SER A 218 -4.57 -15.96 -12.12
C SER A 218 -5.75 -15.17 -11.58
N ALA A 219 -6.92 -15.82 -11.55
CA ALA A 219 -8.12 -15.26 -10.96
C ALA A 219 -8.15 -15.54 -9.46
N GLY A 220 -8.79 -14.65 -8.71
CA GLY A 220 -8.92 -14.76 -7.26
C GLY A 220 -10.06 -15.69 -6.81
N GLY A 221 -10.46 -15.51 -5.57
CA GLY A 221 -11.48 -16.27 -4.87
C GLY A 221 -11.89 -15.57 -3.59
N THR A 222 -12.45 -16.32 -2.63
CA THR A 222 -12.83 -15.81 -1.31
C THR A 222 -11.89 -16.34 -0.23
N GLY A 223 -11.34 -15.47 0.60
CA GLY A 223 -10.41 -15.80 1.69
C GLY A 223 -9.59 -14.59 2.11
N ASP A 224 -8.33 -14.83 2.48
CA ASP A 224 -7.30 -13.81 2.69
C ASP A 224 -6.60 -13.59 1.33
N MET A 225 -6.95 -12.53 0.62
CA MET A 225 -6.61 -12.38 -0.81
C MET A 225 -5.54 -11.33 -1.04
N THR A 226 -4.59 -11.64 -1.92
CA THR A 226 -3.51 -10.74 -2.32
C THR A 226 -3.48 -10.60 -3.84
N ASN A 227 -2.94 -9.50 -4.35
CA ASN A 227 -2.74 -9.33 -5.77
C ASN A 227 -1.36 -8.76 -6.10
N VAL A 228 -0.88 -9.10 -7.30
CA VAL A 228 0.33 -8.53 -7.88
C VAL A 228 0.03 -8.05 -9.29
N PHE A 229 0.49 -6.85 -9.64
CA PHE A 229 0.62 -6.40 -11.03
C PHE A 229 2.08 -6.44 -11.47
N GLN A 230 2.33 -6.72 -12.75
CA GLN A 230 3.67 -6.70 -13.35
C GLN A 230 3.73 -5.80 -14.59
N TRP A 231 4.73 -4.93 -14.65
CA TRP A 231 5.12 -4.17 -15.84
C TRP A 231 6.48 -4.62 -16.34
N ARG A 232 6.72 -4.54 -17.65
CA ARG A 232 8.00 -4.91 -18.26
C ARG A 232 8.42 -3.94 -19.36
N LYS A 233 9.65 -3.44 -19.27
CA LYS A 233 10.27 -2.66 -20.35
C LYS A 233 11.78 -2.83 -20.42
N THR A 234 12.31 -2.82 -21.64
CA THR A 234 13.75 -2.69 -21.89
C THR A 234 14.15 -1.22 -21.95
N LEU A 235 15.04 -0.80 -21.06
CA LEU A 235 15.51 0.56 -20.89
C LEU A 235 16.93 0.72 -21.44
N THR A 236 17.08 1.62 -22.39
CA THR A 236 18.38 2.20 -22.75
C THR A 236 18.85 3.20 -21.69
N LEU A 237 20.14 3.57 -21.69
CA LEU A 237 20.67 4.52 -20.72
C LEU A 237 19.92 5.87 -20.79
N GLY A 238 19.42 6.35 -19.66
CA GLY A 238 18.63 7.56 -19.53
C GLY A 238 17.15 7.38 -19.80
N GLU A 239 16.73 6.25 -20.36
CA GLU A 239 15.32 5.93 -20.62
C GLU A 239 14.56 5.64 -19.34
N THR A 240 13.26 5.91 -19.37
CA THR A 240 12.34 5.72 -18.25
C THR A 240 11.20 4.76 -18.62
N LEU A 241 10.88 3.86 -17.68
CA LEU A 241 9.60 3.17 -17.57
C LEU A 241 8.80 3.90 -16.49
N SER A 242 7.51 4.15 -16.72
CA SER A 242 6.66 4.86 -15.76
C SER A 242 5.22 4.41 -15.87
N GLY A 243 4.49 4.55 -14.78
CA GLY A 243 3.06 4.24 -14.73
C GLY A 243 2.44 4.72 -13.43
N SER A 244 1.28 4.15 -13.10
CA SER A 244 0.59 4.43 -11.86
C SER A 244 -0.15 3.21 -11.33
N LEU A 245 -0.34 3.18 -10.02
CA LEU A 245 -1.28 2.29 -9.34
C LEU A 245 -2.23 3.14 -8.50
N THR A 246 -3.53 2.91 -8.61
CA THR A 246 -4.53 3.58 -7.76
C THR A 246 -5.25 2.55 -6.92
N LYS A 247 -5.36 2.81 -5.62
CA LYS A 247 -6.15 2.01 -4.70
C LYS A 247 -7.32 2.84 -4.24
N VAL A 248 -8.55 2.41 -4.50
CA VAL A 248 -9.78 3.14 -4.15
C VAL A 248 -10.51 2.34 -3.09
N VAL A 249 -10.76 2.92 -1.93
CA VAL A 249 -11.64 2.34 -0.91
C VAL A 249 -13.01 3.02 -1.04
N THR A 250 -14.07 2.22 -1.13
CA THR A 250 -15.45 2.67 -1.15
C THR A 250 -16.26 1.94 -0.09
N LEU A 251 -16.83 2.69 0.84
CA LEU A 251 -17.77 2.22 1.84
C LEU A 251 -19.17 2.40 1.26
N SER A 252 -19.82 1.31 0.89
CA SER A 252 -21.25 1.36 0.55
C SER A 252 -22.02 1.73 1.81
N ALA A 253 -22.90 2.73 1.72
CA ALA A 253 -23.68 3.22 2.86
C ALA A 253 -24.30 2.04 3.64
N PRO A 254 -24.50 2.15 4.98
CA PRO A 254 -25.25 1.14 5.69
C PRO A 254 -26.58 0.95 4.96
N PRO A 255 -27.13 -0.29 4.88
CA PRO A 255 -28.50 -0.44 4.40
C PRO A 255 -29.33 0.59 5.15
N GLY A 256 -29.97 1.50 4.40
CA GLY A 256 -30.82 2.52 5.01
C GLY A 256 -31.78 1.86 6.00
N PRO A 257 -32.32 2.61 6.99
CA PRO A 257 -33.22 2.02 7.97
C PRO A 257 -34.23 1.13 7.26
N VAL A 258 -34.27 -0.15 7.62
CA VAL A 258 -35.15 -1.14 6.97
C VAL A 258 -36.56 -0.61 7.12
N ILE A 259 -37.09 0.04 6.09
CA ILE A 259 -38.48 0.49 6.08
C ILE A 259 -39.26 -0.81 5.96
N PRO A 260 -40.01 -1.25 6.98
CA PRO A 260 -40.79 -2.48 6.87
C PRO A 260 -41.71 -2.32 5.67
N GLU A 261 -41.63 -3.25 4.73
CA GLU A 261 -42.52 -3.24 3.58
C GLU A 261 -43.96 -3.15 4.10
N PRO A 262 -44.87 -2.40 3.42
CA PRO A 262 -46.25 -2.23 3.87
C PRO A 262 -46.98 -3.55 4.22
N GLY A 263 -46.50 -4.68 3.71
CA GLY A 263 -46.97 -6.03 4.02
C GLY A 263 -46.75 -6.48 5.48
N THR A 264 -45.69 -6.06 6.17
CA THR A 264 -45.42 -6.51 7.56
C THR A 264 -46.45 -5.96 8.54
N TRP A 265 -46.89 -4.70 8.34
CA TRP A 265 -47.99 -4.11 9.11
C TRP A 265 -49.35 -4.72 8.76
N ALA A 266 -49.57 -5.03 7.48
CA ALA A 266 -50.78 -5.72 7.04
C ALA A 266 -50.90 -7.13 7.67
N LEU A 267 -49.79 -7.85 7.85
CA LEU A 267 -49.76 -9.16 8.52
C LEU A 267 -49.98 -9.06 10.04
N MET A 268 -49.38 -8.06 10.71
CA MET A 268 -49.62 -7.86 12.15
C MET A 268 -51.07 -7.43 12.45
N LEU A 269 -51.68 -6.57 11.63
CA LEU A 269 -53.07 -6.15 11.81
C LEU A 269 -54.08 -7.24 11.44
N SER A 270 -53.80 -8.05 10.41
CA SER A 270 -54.67 -9.17 10.02
C SER A 270 -54.57 -10.38 10.96
N GLY A 271 -53.49 -10.53 11.73
CA GLY A 271 -53.39 -11.54 12.79
C GLY A 271 -54.25 -11.27 14.03
N LEU A 272 -54.54 -10.00 14.33
CA LEU A 272 -55.34 -9.60 15.50
C LEU A 272 -56.85 -9.52 15.22
N ALA A 273 -57.25 -9.30 13.96
CA ALA A 273 -58.66 -9.21 13.59
C ALA A 273 -59.50 -10.49 13.88
N PRO A 274 -58.99 -11.72 13.66
CA PRO A 274 -59.71 -12.95 13.99
C PRO A 274 -59.86 -13.16 15.51
N VAL A 275 -58.89 -12.70 16.31
CA VAL A 275 -58.90 -12.84 17.78
C VAL A 275 -59.95 -11.91 18.39
N ALA A 276 -60.03 -10.66 17.92
CA ALA A 276 -61.05 -9.70 18.35
C ALA A 276 -62.48 -10.16 17.97
N LEU A 277 -62.66 -10.73 16.77
CA LEU A 277 -63.95 -11.27 16.34
C LEU A 277 -64.38 -12.52 17.13
N ARG A 278 -63.43 -13.33 17.60
CA ARG A 278 -63.73 -14.54 18.39
C ARG A 278 -64.09 -14.22 19.84
N LEU A 279 -63.54 -13.15 20.42
CA LEU A 279 -63.90 -12.69 21.77
C LEU A 279 -65.30 -12.07 21.83
N ARG A 280 -65.76 -11.46 20.73
CA ARG A 280 -67.10 -10.84 20.65
C ARG A 280 -68.27 -11.84 20.54
N LYS A 281 -68.00 -13.12 20.27
CA LYS A 281 -69.00 -14.20 20.23
C LYS A 281 -69.19 -14.92 21.58
N LYS A 282 -68.42 -14.56 22.61
CA LYS A 282 -68.47 -15.18 23.95
C LYS A 282 -68.93 -14.22 25.07
N ALA A 283 -69.37 -13.01 24.72
CA ALA A 283 -70.12 -12.11 25.59
C ALA A 283 -71.56 -12.04 25.07
#